data_AF-A0A6I1GKY4-F1
#
_entry.id   AF-A0A6I1GKY4-F1
#
_cell.length_a   1.000
_cell.length_b   1.000
_cell.length_c   1.000
_cell.angle_alpha   90.00
_cell.angle_beta   90.00
_cell.angle_gamma   90.00
#
_symmetry.space_group_name_H-M   'P 1'
#
loop_
_entity.id
_entity.type
_entity.pdbx_description
1 polymer ?
#
loop_
_entity_poly.entity_id
_entity_poly.type
_entity_poly.pdbx_seq_one_letter_code
_entity_poly.pdbx_strand_id
1 'polypeptide(L)'
;MNNRTTATRLRLLATFIAALIAAICLLLAGCAGGTDKQQTEQQTIQTYTSVAAIIKANPKAGTTVRIKSTLVTKDGTPYLCDYTLESDPPQPSSPNIAVAGLPLDKLSLRESKGVKIGDADAIVKLTSAIDPDGTTKAEFVRLP
;
A
#
# COMPACT_ATOMS: atom_id res chain seq x y z
N MET A 1 41.76 -43.38 58.50
CA MET A 1 41.90 -42.79 57.15
C MET A 1 40.56 -42.92 56.43
N ASN A 2 39.93 -41.82 55.99
CA ASN A 2 38.69 -41.85 55.19
C ASN A 2 38.60 -40.54 54.38
N ASN A 3 38.93 -40.58 53.08
CA ASN A 3 38.89 -39.36 52.24
C ASN A 3 38.93 -39.69 50.72
N ARG A 4 37.91 -40.36 50.18
CA ARG A 4 37.83 -40.71 48.73
C ARG A 4 36.44 -40.55 48.07
N THR A 5 35.45 -39.95 48.75
CA THR A 5 34.03 -40.07 48.35
C THR A 5 33.36 -38.77 47.89
N THR A 6 34.10 -37.68 47.70
CA THR A 6 33.56 -36.35 47.34
C THR A 6 33.90 -35.86 45.92
N ALA A 7 35.00 -36.33 45.31
CA ALA A 7 35.47 -35.81 44.02
C ALA A 7 34.56 -36.12 42.81
N THR A 8 33.83 -37.24 42.84
CA THR A 8 33.13 -37.77 41.65
C THR A 8 31.78 -37.09 41.39
N ARG A 9 31.05 -36.66 42.43
CA ARG A 9 29.72 -36.06 42.27
C ARG A 9 29.76 -34.65 41.66
N LEU A 10 30.81 -33.88 41.95
CA LEU A 10 30.92 -32.49 41.50
C LEU A 10 31.06 -32.37 39.97
N ARG A 11 31.77 -33.31 39.34
CA ARG A 11 31.96 -33.34 37.88
C ARG A 11 30.66 -33.67 37.12
N LEU A 12 29.74 -34.41 37.71
CA LEU A 12 28.47 -34.79 37.07
C LEU A 12 27.45 -33.64 37.06
N LEU A 13 27.40 -32.79 38.10
CA LEU A 13 26.56 -31.58 38.07
C LEU A 13 27.07 -30.56 37.05
N ALA A 14 28.39 -30.36 36.96
CA ALA A 14 28.97 -29.36 36.06
C ALA A 14 28.62 -29.61 34.58
N THR A 15 28.65 -30.87 34.12
CA THR A 15 28.29 -31.21 32.74
C THR A 15 26.79 -31.08 32.46
N PHE A 16 25.93 -31.46 33.42
CA PHE A 16 24.48 -31.26 33.27
C PHE A 16 24.08 -29.79 33.19
N ILE A 17 24.68 -28.92 34.00
CA ILE A 17 24.41 -27.48 33.97
C ILE A 17 24.88 -26.86 32.63
N ALA A 18 26.06 -27.24 32.14
CA ALA A 18 26.56 -26.77 30.85
C ALA A 18 25.65 -27.19 29.67
N ALA A 19 25.16 -28.43 29.67
CA ALA A 19 24.22 -28.92 28.64
C ALA A 19 22.87 -28.18 28.68
N LEU A 20 22.34 -27.91 29.88
CA LEU A 20 21.08 -27.18 30.05
C LEU A 20 21.19 -25.72 29.56
N ILE A 21 22.29 -25.04 29.86
CA ILE A 21 22.55 -23.67 29.38
C ILE A 21 22.65 -23.64 27.85
N ALA A 22 23.35 -24.59 27.22
CA ALA A 22 23.45 -24.68 25.77
C ALA A 22 22.07 -24.86 25.10
N ALA A 23 21.19 -25.69 25.66
CA ALA A 23 19.82 -25.86 25.17
C ALA A 23 18.97 -24.59 25.30
N ILE A 24 19.11 -23.85 26.40
CA ILE A 24 18.39 -22.58 26.63
C ILE A 24 18.85 -21.49 25.64
N CYS A 25 20.16 -21.40 25.35
CA CYS A 25 20.67 -20.45 24.35
C CYS A 25 20.14 -20.74 22.94
N LEU A 26 19.96 -22.02 22.56
CA LEU A 26 19.37 -22.40 21.27
C LEU A 26 17.88 -22.06 21.18
N LEU A 27 17.13 -22.11 22.29
CA LEU A 27 15.72 -21.68 22.33
C LEU A 27 15.57 -20.16 22.23
N LEU A 28 16.47 -19.38 22.86
CA LEU A 28 16.46 -17.92 22.79
C LEU A 28 16.82 -17.39 21.39
N ALA A 29 17.65 -18.11 20.62
CA ALA A 29 17.92 -17.79 19.22
C ALA A 29 16.67 -17.93 18.31
N GLY A 30 15.68 -18.75 18.70
CA GLY A 30 14.49 -19.02 17.89
C GLY A 30 13.51 -17.85 17.76
N CYS A 31 13.51 -16.89 18.68
CA CYS A 31 12.58 -15.75 18.66
C CYS A 31 13.18 -14.47 18.02
N ALA A 32 14.38 -14.56 17.45
CA ALA A 32 14.89 -13.57 16.49
C ALA A 32 14.48 -13.89 15.03
N GLY A 33 13.61 -14.90 14.84
CA GLY A 33 13.04 -15.31 13.55
C GLY A 33 12.03 -14.32 12.93
N GLY A 34 11.98 -13.08 13.43
CA GLY A 34 11.24 -11.97 12.85
C GLY A 34 11.86 -11.45 11.55
N THR A 35 12.13 -12.34 10.59
CA THR A 35 12.33 -11.91 9.21
C THR A 35 10.98 -11.51 8.64
N ASP A 36 10.53 -10.32 9.02
CA ASP A 36 9.77 -9.46 8.12
C ASP A 36 10.66 -9.20 6.90
N LYS A 37 10.64 -10.18 5.99
CA LYS A 37 10.60 -9.87 4.59
C LYS A 37 9.32 -9.05 4.39
N GLN A 38 9.42 -7.76 4.66
CA GLN A 38 9.03 -6.80 3.64
C GLN A 38 9.77 -7.21 2.38
N GLN A 39 9.16 -8.17 1.68
CA GLN A 39 9.39 -8.40 0.28
C GLN A 39 8.86 -7.11 -0.36
N THR A 40 9.73 -6.12 -0.40
CA THR A 40 9.65 -5.00 -1.32
C THR A 40 9.84 -5.61 -2.71
N GLU A 41 8.83 -6.37 -3.13
CA GLU A 41 8.45 -6.39 -4.53
C GLU A 41 8.37 -4.93 -4.90
N GLN A 42 9.36 -4.49 -5.65
CA GLN A 42 9.29 -3.25 -6.39
C GLN A 42 8.23 -3.49 -7.47
N GLN A 43 6.96 -3.55 -7.04
CA GLN A 43 5.81 -3.58 -7.93
C GLN A 43 6.00 -2.40 -8.86
N THR A 44 6.22 -2.69 -10.13
CA THR A 44 6.37 -1.67 -11.16
C THR A 44 5.01 -1.03 -11.36
N ILE A 45 4.65 -0.08 -10.47
CA ILE A 45 3.33 0.53 -10.39
C ILE A 45 2.99 1.08 -11.77
N GLN A 46 2.06 0.41 -12.45
CA GLN A 46 1.77 0.71 -13.85
C GLN A 46 1.23 2.13 -13.93
N THR A 47 1.94 2.96 -14.70
CA THR A 47 1.64 4.38 -14.83
C THR A 47 0.80 4.60 -16.08
N TYR A 48 -0.35 5.24 -15.91
CA TYR A 48 -1.28 5.59 -16.97
C TYR A 48 -1.36 7.12 -17.09
N THR A 49 -1.37 7.62 -18.33
CA THR A 49 -1.42 9.04 -18.67
C THR A 49 -2.81 9.52 -19.07
N SER A 50 -3.81 8.65 -18.93
CA SER A 50 -5.23 8.92 -19.17
C SER A 50 -6.08 7.87 -18.47
N VAL A 51 -7.29 8.26 -18.11
CA VAL A 51 -8.32 7.42 -17.49
C VAL A 51 -8.87 6.42 -18.50
N ALA A 52 -9.11 6.84 -19.75
CA ALA A 52 -9.47 5.93 -20.83
C ALA A 52 -8.41 4.84 -21.09
N ALA A 53 -7.11 5.08 -20.83
CA ALA A 53 -6.10 4.03 -20.90
C ALA A 53 -6.22 2.99 -19.78
N ILE A 54 -6.73 3.37 -18.60
CA ILE A 54 -7.01 2.45 -17.49
C ILE A 54 -8.23 1.60 -17.83
N ILE A 55 -9.36 2.23 -18.19
CA ILE A 55 -10.58 1.51 -18.56
C ILE A 55 -10.32 0.57 -19.76
N LYS A 56 -9.57 1.02 -20.78
CA LYS A 56 -9.18 0.18 -21.93
C LYS A 56 -8.27 -0.99 -21.54
N ALA A 57 -7.40 -0.83 -20.55
CA ALA A 57 -6.55 -1.92 -20.05
C ALA A 57 -7.31 -2.89 -19.12
N ASN A 58 -8.44 -2.47 -18.56
CA ASN A 58 -9.27 -3.22 -17.61
C ASN A 58 -8.45 -3.99 -16.55
N PRO A 59 -7.55 -3.30 -15.80
CA PRO A 59 -6.78 -3.93 -14.73
C PRO A 59 -7.69 -4.49 -13.63
N LYS A 60 -7.20 -5.52 -12.94
CA LYS A 60 -8.00 -6.22 -11.93
C LYS A 60 -8.26 -5.32 -10.71
N ALA A 61 -9.45 -5.46 -10.12
CA ALA A 61 -9.72 -4.91 -8.80
C ALA A 61 -8.66 -5.42 -7.79
N GLY A 62 -8.22 -4.53 -6.91
CA GLY A 62 -7.10 -4.75 -6.00
C GLY A 62 -5.73 -4.31 -6.52
N THR A 63 -5.56 -4.06 -7.84
CA THR A 63 -4.29 -3.57 -8.41
C THR A 63 -4.01 -2.12 -8.01
N THR A 64 -2.76 -1.85 -7.62
CA THR A 64 -2.22 -0.50 -7.40
C THR A 64 -1.70 0.07 -8.72
N VAL A 65 -2.16 1.27 -9.10
CA VAL A 65 -1.77 1.98 -10.32
C VAL A 65 -1.37 3.41 -10.03
N ARG A 66 -0.58 4.02 -10.91
CA ARG A 66 -0.26 5.46 -10.88
C ARG A 66 -0.99 6.14 -12.03
N ILE A 67 -1.68 7.24 -11.75
CA ILE A 67 -2.53 7.93 -12.70
C ILE A 67 -2.07 9.38 -12.81
N LYS A 68 -1.79 9.82 -14.03
CA LYS A 68 -1.59 11.22 -14.39
C LYS A 68 -2.80 11.67 -15.20
N SER A 69 -3.60 12.57 -14.63
CA SER A 69 -4.94 12.93 -15.11
C SER A 69 -5.36 14.27 -14.48
N THR A 70 -6.36 14.94 -15.04
CA THR A 70 -6.96 16.12 -14.41
C THR A 70 -7.99 15.66 -13.36
N LEU A 71 -7.84 16.16 -12.13
CA LEU A 71 -8.83 15.98 -11.08
C LEU A 71 -9.91 17.07 -11.16
N VAL A 72 -11.16 16.68 -10.96
CA VAL A 72 -12.34 17.55 -10.90
C VAL A 72 -13.22 17.14 -9.72
N THR A 73 -13.68 18.09 -8.89
CA THR A 73 -14.66 17.79 -7.82
C THR A 73 -16.09 18.08 -8.28
N LYS A 74 -16.95 17.07 -8.27
CA LYS A 74 -18.39 17.21 -8.51
C LYS A 74 -19.16 16.76 -7.27
N ASP A 75 -20.08 17.59 -6.80
CA ASP A 75 -20.95 17.29 -5.64
C ASP A 75 -20.17 16.80 -4.40
N GLY A 76 -19.01 17.42 -4.15
CA GLY A 76 -18.07 17.05 -3.07
C GLY A 76 -17.19 15.82 -3.34
N THR A 77 -17.49 15.03 -4.37
CA THR A 77 -16.72 13.83 -4.74
C THR A 77 -15.63 14.18 -5.76
N PRO A 78 -14.36 13.79 -5.55
CA PRO A 78 -13.31 13.99 -6.54
C PRO A 78 -13.25 12.84 -7.56
N TYR A 79 -13.14 13.23 -8.82
CA TYR A 79 -12.99 12.34 -9.96
C TYR A 79 -11.69 12.65 -10.71
N LEU A 80 -11.02 11.62 -11.20
CA LEU A 80 -10.00 11.73 -12.23
C LEU A 80 -10.67 11.60 -13.59
N CYS A 81 -10.36 12.54 -14.49
CA CYS A 81 -10.95 12.70 -15.82
C CYS A 81 -9.86 12.86 -16.90
N ASP A 82 -10.23 12.60 -18.16
CA ASP A 82 -9.36 12.88 -19.29
C ASP A 82 -9.47 14.32 -19.77
N TYR A 83 -8.30 14.90 -20.09
CA TYR A 83 -8.21 16.28 -20.55
C TYR A 83 -8.94 16.45 -21.88
N THR A 84 -10.04 17.21 -21.85
CA THR A 84 -10.92 17.43 -23.01
C THR A 84 -11.00 18.93 -23.30
N LEU A 85 -10.85 19.30 -24.56
CA LEU A 85 -10.67 20.69 -25.00
C LEU A 85 -11.84 21.65 -24.72
N GLU A 86 -13.04 21.12 -24.42
CA GLU A 86 -14.19 21.92 -24.00
C GLU A 86 -14.71 21.45 -22.63
N SER A 87 -14.26 22.11 -21.55
CA SER A 87 -14.93 22.09 -20.24
C SER A 87 -14.52 23.28 -19.37
N ASP A 88 -15.50 23.88 -18.67
CA ASP A 88 -15.32 24.88 -17.61
C ASP A 88 -16.34 24.65 -16.45
N PRO A 89 -15.99 23.90 -15.38
CA PRO A 89 -15.69 22.46 -15.31
C PRO A 89 -16.49 21.25 -15.87
N PRO A 90 -17.58 21.27 -16.68
CA PRO A 90 -18.40 20.06 -16.88
C PRO A 90 -17.74 18.93 -17.69
N GLN A 91 -17.06 18.03 -16.99
CA GLN A 91 -16.92 16.60 -17.28
C GLN A 91 -17.39 15.82 -16.02
N PRO A 92 -17.96 14.61 -16.14
CA PRO A 92 -17.80 13.68 -17.26
C PRO A 92 -19.10 13.27 -17.97
N SER A 93 -18.98 13.04 -19.29
CA SER A 93 -19.83 12.13 -20.08
C SER A 93 -19.03 10.97 -20.70
N SER A 94 -17.83 10.76 -20.17
CA SER A 94 -16.81 9.79 -20.57
C SER A 94 -16.39 8.97 -19.33
N PRO A 95 -15.79 7.77 -19.47
CA PRO A 95 -15.38 6.97 -18.33
C PRO A 95 -14.40 7.75 -17.42
N ASN A 96 -14.67 7.75 -16.12
CA ASN A 96 -13.92 8.47 -15.10
C ASN A 96 -13.49 7.52 -13.95
N ILE A 97 -12.62 8.00 -13.06
CA ILE A 97 -12.29 7.28 -11.82
C ILE A 97 -12.71 8.11 -10.60
N ALA A 98 -13.64 7.60 -9.81
CA ALA A 98 -13.99 8.18 -8.50
C ALA A 98 -12.93 7.81 -7.46
N VAL A 99 -12.38 8.79 -6.74
CA VAL A 99 -11.28 8.57 -5.77
C VAL A 99 -11.74 8.84 -4.33
N ALA A 100 -11.69 7.82 -3.47
CA ALA A 100 -11.95 7.98 -2.04
C ALA A 100 -10.67 8.36 -1.27
N GLY A 101 -10.83 9.13 -0.18
CA GLY A 101 -9.79 9.41 0.81
C GLY A 101 -8.68 10.40 0.40
N LEU A 102 -8.80 11.04 -0.76
CA LEU A 102 -7.80 11.99 -1.26
C LEU A 102 -7.86 13.34 -0.49
N PRO A 103 -6.75 13.84 0.08
CA PRO A 103 -6.74 15.10 0.83
C PRO A 103 -6.71 16.31 -0.11
N LEU A 104 -7.88 16.72 -0.60
CA LEU A 104 -8.09 17.84 -1.53
C LEU A 104 -7.63 19.20 -0.96
N ASP A 105 -7.53 19.31 0.37
CA ASP A 105 -6.97 20.44 1.10
C ASP A 105 -5.46 20.62 0.89
N LYS A 106 -4.75 19.54 0.50
CA LYS A 106 -3.29 19.51 0.31
C LYS A 106 -2.86 19.58 -1.15
N LEU A 107 -3.82 19.70 -2.06
CA LEU A 107 -3.59 19.82 -3.50
C LEU A 107 -3.80 21.28 -3.94
N SER A 108 -2.87 21.79 -4.76
CA SER A 108 -2.90 23.16 -5.30
C SER A 108 -3.94 23.34 -6.42
N LEU A 109 -5.19 22.97 -6.14
CA LEU A 109 -6.31 23.03 -7.08
C LEU A 109 -6.83 24.46 -7.24
N ARG A 110 -7.30 24.80 -8.43
CA ARG A 110 -8.01 26.05 -8.72
C ARG A 110 -9.49 25.84 -8.50
N GLU A 111 -10.18 26.78 -7.87
CA GLU A 111 -11.64 26.72 -7.69
C GLU A 111 -12.36 27.65 -8.68
N SER A 112 -13.39 27.14 -9.35
CA SER A 112 -14.29 27.88 -10.24
C SER A 112 -15.71 27.40 -10.01
N LYS A 113 -16.65 28.31 -9.71
CA LYS A 113 -18.09 27.99 -9.51
C LYS A 113 -18.35 26.89 -8.45
N GLY A 114 -17.49 26.75 -7.45
CA GLY A 114 -17.56 25.69 -6.42
C GLY A 114 -16.97 24.33 -6.84
N VAL A 115 -16.42 24.23 -8.06
CA VAL A 115 -15.68 23.07 -8.57
C VAL A 115 -14.18 23.32 -8.42
N LYS A 116 -13.46 22.42 -7.76
CA LYS A 116 -12.00 22.40 -7.71
C LYS A 116 -11.46 21.56 -8.86
N ILE A 117 -10.48 22.10 -9.59
CA ILE A 117 -9.83 21.47 -10.74
C ILE A 117 -8.31 21.68 -10.71
N GLY A 118 -7.57 20.67 -11.17
CA GLY A 118 -6.11 20.76 -11.35
C GLY A 118 -5.51 19.42 -11.79
N ASP A 119 -4.23 19.43 -12.16
CA ASP A 119 -3.52 18.20 -12.51
C ASP A 119 -3.27 17.35 -11.25
N ALA A 120 -3.42 16.04 -11.39
CA ALA A 120 -3.18 15.06 -10.35
C ALA A 120 -2.23 13.96 -10.84
N ASP A 121 -1.22 13.65 -10.02
CA ASP A 121 -0.32 12.51 -10.17
C ASP A 121 -0.50 11.63 -8.92
N ALA A 122 -1.44 10.70 -8.98
CA ALA A 122 -1.93 9.94 -7.83
C ALA A 122 -1.57 8.46 -7.94
N ILE A 123 -1.16 7.85 -6.83
CA ILE A 123 -1.10 6.38 -6.71
C ILE A 123 -2.37 5.93 -6.01
N VAL A 124 -3.13 5.05 -6.65
CA VAL A 124 -4.43 4.58 -6.18
C VAL A 124 -4.54 3.07 -6.28
N LYS A 125 -5.37 2.48 -5.42
CA LYS A 125 -5.75 1.07 -5.47
C LYS A 125 -7.14 0.98 -6.05
N LEU A 126 -7.31 0.23 -7.13
CA LEU A 126 -8.61 0.04 -7.78
C LEU A 126 -9.50 -0.87 -6.90
N THR A 127 -10.75 -0.48 -6.67
CA THR A 127 -11.70 -1.22 -5.83
C THR A 127 -12.80 -1.89 -6.63
N SER A 128 -13.16 -1.34 -7.79
CA SER A 128 -13.89 -2.03 -8.86
C SER A 128 -13.04 -2.12 -10.13
N ALA A 129 -13.50 -2.92 -11.11
CA ALA A 129 -12.87 -2.97 -12.43
C ALA A 129 -13.50 -1.90 -13.36
N ILE A 130 -14.76 -2.11 -13.74
CA ILE A 130 -15.61 -1.13 -14.42
C ILE A 130 -17.05 -1.35 -13.89
N ASP A 131 -17.72 -0.29 -13.46
CA ASP A 131 -19.11 -0.30 -13.01
C ASP A 131 -20.09 -0.16 -14.21
N PRO A 132 -21.38 -0.52 -14.08
CA PRO A 132 -22.32 -0.50 -15.20
C PRO A 132 -22.60 0.88 -15.83
N ASP A 133 -22.23 1.96 -15.14
CA ASP A 133 -22.30 3.34 -15.61
C ASP A 133 -21.03 3.79 -16.35
N GLY A 134 -20.05 2.90 -16.54
CA GLY A 134 -18.77 3.17 -17.17
C GLY A 134 -17.73 3.82 -16.26
N THR A 135 -18.03 3.98 -14.96
CA THR A 135 -17.09 4.52 -13.98
C THR A 135 -16.21 3.42 -13.38
N THR A 136 -15.05 3.78 -12.82
CA THR A 136 -14.20 2.88 -12.03
C THR A 136 -13.96 3.51 -10.64
N LYS A 137 -13.93 2.71 -9.58
CA LYS A 137 -13.70 3.21 -8.21
C LYS A 137 -12.30 2.90 -7.73
N ALA A 138 -11.69 3.84 -7.00
CA ALA A 138 -10.36 3.71 -6.45
C ALA A 138 -10.21 4.39 -5.07
N GLU A 139 -9.28 3.90 -4.28
CA GLU A 139 -8.85 4.51 -3.00
C GLU A 139 -7.46 5.09 -3.16
N PHE A 140 -7.21 6.29 -2.62
CA PHE A 140 -5.87 6.87 -2.62
C PHE A 140 -4.92 6.04 -1.75
N VAL A 141 -3.83 5.54 -2.35
CA VAL A 141 -2.79 4.86 -1.58
C VAL A 141 -2.01 5.92 -0.84
N ARG A 142 -2.14 5.92 0.49
CA ARG A 142 -1.40 6.80 1.39
C ARG A 142 0.10 6.65 1.15
N LEU A 143 0.68 7.60 0.44
CA LEU A 143 2.12 7.71 0.27
C LEU A 143 2.79 7.92 1.65
N PRO A 144 3.98 7.34 1.89
CA PRO A 144 4.71 7.49 3.14
C PRO A 144 5.23 8.92 3.34
#